data_AF-A0A931WX98-F1
#
_entry.id   AF-A0A931WX98-F1
#
_cell.length_a   1.000
_cell.length_b   1.000
_cell.length_c   1.000
_cell.angle_alpha   90.00
_cell.angle_beta   90.00
_cell.angle_gamma   90.00
#
_symmetry.space_group_name_H-M   'P 1'
#
loop_
_entity.id
_entity.type
_entity.pdbx_description
1 polymer ?
#
loop_
_entity_poly.entity_id
_entity_poly.type
_entity_poly.pdbx_seq_one_letter_code
_entity_poly.pdbx_strand_id
1 'polypeptide(L)'
;WDAPAVSRVVAMSGTFWQMMQQARPERLTTFSSHSMSFVALLRAGYWQKNIVSEDSRIFWQSLLVHDGDYRVVPIFYPVYMDANLAETFWQTIKNVYRQHRRWMWGAENIPYLLFGFLKNRRIRSRVKMRFLFTQLEGFWSIATNPILIFLLGWLPLVLGGAEFNSTLLSYNLPRITRMLMTVAMSGLILTAIIGTTLLPPRPAYRRPWHILGMVVQWALIPLTITIFGAIPGIDAQTRLVLGKYMGFWVTPKHRKQ
;
A
#
# COMPACT_ATOMS: atom_id res chain seq x y z
N TRP A 1 -15.56 12.07 -9.37
CA TRP A 1 -15.02 13.33 -9.94
C TRP A 1 -14.80 14.41 -8.89
N ASP A 2 -15.46 14.34 -7.74
CA ASP A 2 -15.45 15.42 -6.72
C ASP A 2 -14.38 15.29 -5.64
N ALA A 3 -13.81 14.10 -5.48
CA ALA A 3 -12.68 13.89 -4.60
C ALA A 3 -11.46 14.72 -5.07
N PRO A 4 -10.67 15.32 -4.16
CA PRO A 4 -9.49 16.09 -4.54
C PRO A 4 -8.43 15.22 -5.22
N ALA A 5 -7.54 15.85 -6.00
CA ALA A 5 -6.50 15.16 -6.77
C ALA A 5 -5.67 14.17 -5.92
N VAL A 6 -5.24 14.61 -4.72
CA VAL A 6 -4.49 13.76 -3.77
C VAL A 6 -5.24 12.47 -3.43
N SER A 7 -6.54 12.57 -3.10
CA SER A 7 -7.34 11.38 -2.77
C SER A 7 -7.52 10.46 -3.97
N ARG A 8 -7.75 11.03 -5.17
CA ARG A 8 -7.91 10.25 -6.40
C ARG A 8 -6.65 9.50 -6.78
N VAL A 9 -5.50 10.17 -6.75
CA VAL A 9 -4.20 9.56 -7.06
C VAL A 9 -3.93 8.41 -6.10
N VAL A 10 -4.09 8.65 -4.80
CA VAL A 10 -3.88 7.61 -3.77
C VAL A 10 -4.85 6.43 -3.94
N ALA A 11 -6.13 6.68 -4.20
CA ALA A 11 -7.12 5.63 -4.43
C ALA A 11 -6.82 4.81 -5.70
N MET A 12 -6.41 5.47 -6.79
CA MET A 12 -6.00 4.77 -8.01
C MET A 12 -4.72 3.96 -7.79
N SER A 13 -3.73 4.50 -7.08
CA SER A 13 -2.52 3.74 -6.72
C SER A 13 -2.87 2.46 -5.94
N GLY A 14 -3.83 2.52 -5.01
CA GLY A 14 -4.34 1.34 -4.32
C GLY A 14 -5.01 0.33 -5.25
N THR A 15 -5.77 0.81 -6.25
CA THR A 15 -6.39 -0.03 -7.28
C THR A 15 -5.33 -0.75 -8.11
N PHE A 16 -4.32 -0.03 -8.60
CA PHE A 16 -3.20 -0.61 -9.36
C PHE A 16 -2.41 -1.63 -8.56
N TRP A 17 -2.15 -1.33 -7.28
CA TRP A 17 -1.50 -2.29 -6.38
C TRP A 17 -2.30 -3.58 -6.31
N GLN A 18 -3.61 -3.51 -6.07
CA GLN A 18 -4.43 -4.72 -5.98
C GLN A 18 -4.55 -5.47 -7.31
N MET A 19 -4.64 -4.77 -8.44
CA MET A 19 -4.58 -5.41 -9.77
C MET A 19 -3.28 -6.18 -9.99
N MET A 20 -2.13 -5.59 -9.62
CA MET A 20 -0.83 -6.26 -9.70
C MET A 20 -0.76 -7.48 -8.78
N GLN A 21 -1.29 -7.36 -7.56
CA GLN A 21 -1.29 -8.47 -6.59
C GLN A 21 -2.15 -9.65 -7.08
N GLN A 22 -3.27 -9.40 -7.76
CA GLN A 22 -4.10 -10.47 -8.34
C GLN A 22 -3.37 -11.28 -9.41
N ALA A 23 -2.40 -10.69 -10.10
CA ALA A 23 -1.54 -11.39 -11.07
C ALA A 23 -0.41 -12.23 -10.40
N ARG A 24 -0.31 -12.21 -9.06
CA ARG A 24 0.73 -12.92 -8.27
C ARG A 24 0.11 -13.83 -7.20
N PRO A 25 -0.55 -14.94 -7.60
CA PRO A 25 -1.27 -15.82 -6.68
C PRO A 25 -0.41 -16.35 -5.52
N GLU A 26 0.90 -16.49 -5.72
CA GLU A 26 1.86 -16.99 -4.74
C GLU A 26 2.17 -16.02 -3.59
N ARG A 27 1.80 -14.74 -3.73
CA ARG A 27 1.91 -13.70 -2.70
C ARG A 27 0.56 -13.16 -2.24
N LEU A 28 -0.52 -13.62 -2.86
CA LEU A 28 -1.85 -13.08 -2.64
C LEU A 28 -2.36 -13.46 -1.25
N THR A 29 -2.92 -12.47 -0.57
CA THR A 29 -3.57 -12.61 0.74
C THR A 29 -4.96 -12.00 0.65
N THR A 30 -5.80 -12.31 1.63
CA THR A 30 -7.14 -11.72 1.72
C THR A 30 -7.03 -10.20 1.94
N PHE A 31 -7.78 -9.43 1.16
CA PHE A 31 -7.82 -7.96 1.26
C PHE A 31 -9.21 -7.43 0.96
N SER A 32 -9.80 -6.70 1.91
CA SER A 32 -11.08 -5.98 1.83
C SER A 32 -12.32 -6.76 1.31
N SER A 33 -12.35 -7.19 0.05
CA SER A 33 -13.44 -7.90 -0.60
C SER A 33 -13.02 -9.34 -0.89
N HIS A 34 -13.63 -10.30 -0.18
CA HIS A 34 -13.30 -11.71 -0.32
C HIS A 34 -14.49 -12.59 0.03
N SER A 35 -14.40 -13.86 -0.38
CA SER A 35 -15.27 -14.93 0.06
C SER A 35 -14.42 -16.10 0.56
N MET A 36 -14.90 -16.82 1.57
CA MET A 36 -14.28 -18.06 2.03
C MET A 36 -15.36 -19.08 2.41
N SER A 37 -15.02 -20.37 2.40
CA SER A 37 -15.98 -21.40 2.80
C SER A 37 -16.29 -21.27 4.29
N PHE A 38 -17.53 -21.57 4.67
CA PHE A 38 -17.93 -21.58 6.08
C PHE A 38 -17.11 -22.58 6.90
N VAL A 39 -16.72 -23.71 6.31
CA VAL A 39 -15.85 -24.72 6.94
C VAL A 39 -14.47 -24.14 7.25
N ALA A 40 -13.85 -23.40 6.32
CA ALA A 40 -12.56 -22.75 6.57
C ALA A 40 -12.68 -21.70 7.69
N LEU A 41 -13.78 -20.93 7.71
CA LEU A 41 -14.02 -19.91 8.73
C LEU A 41 -14.18 -20.54 10.13
N LEU A 42 -14.94 -21.64 10.23
CA LEU A 42 -15.09 -22.40 11.46
C LEU A 42 -13.75 -22.96 11.96
N ARG A 43 -12.96 -23.57 11.06
CA ARG A 43 -11.65 -24.12 11.40
C ARG A 43 -10.67 -23.03 11.85
N ALA A 44 -10.71 -21.85 11.23
CA ALA A 44 -9.89 -20.71 11.60
C ALA A 44 -10.28 -20.10 12.96
N GLY A 45 -11.42 -20.48 13.55
CA GLY A 45 -11.92 -19.91 14.80
C GLY A 45 -12.53 -18.52 14.63
N TYR A 46 -13.16 -18.25 13.46
CA TYR A 46 -13.67 -16.95 13.07
C TYR A 46 -12.59 -15.86 12.95
N TRP A 47 -13.00 -14.62 12.66
CA TRP A 47 -12.09 -13.49 12.59
C TRP A 47 -11.74 -12.95 13.98
N GLN A 48 -10.51 -12.46 14.12
CA GLN A 48 -10.07 -11.81 15.36
C GLN A 48 -10.72 -10.42 15.48
N LYS A 49 -11.30 -10.14 16.63
CA LYS A 49 -12.01 -8.87 16.89
C LYS A 49 -11.13 -7.78 17.50
N ASN A 50 -9.98 -8.16 18.06
CA ASN A 50 -9.06 -7.29 18.78
C ASN A 50 -7.87 -6.85 17.90
N ILE A 51 -8.07 -6.78 16.60
CA ILE A 51 -7.01 -6.44 15.64
C ILE A 51 -7.51 -5.43 14.61
N VAL A 52 -6.59 -4.62 14.10
CA VAL A 52 -6.89 -3.60 13.10
C VAL A 52 -6.96 -4.19 11.70
N SER A 53 -6.04 -5.10 11.37
CA SER A 53 -5.88 -5.68 10.03
C SER A 53 -6.63 -7.00 9.87
N GLU A 54 -7.87 -7.04 10.38
CA GLU A 54 -8.72 -8.24 10.46
C GLU A 54 -8.90 -8.93 9.10
N ASP A 55 -9.10 -8.14 8.04
CA ASP A 55 -9.31 -8.61 6.67
C ASP A 55 -8.14 -9.43 6.12
N SER A 56 -6.91 -9.03 6.43
CA SER A 56 -5.70 -9.80 6.10
C SER A 56 -5.39 -10.88 7.13
N ARG A 57 -5.80 -10.70 8.39
CA ARG A 57 -5.55 -11.63 9.49
C ARG A 57 -6.19 -12.99 9.21
N ILE A 58 -7.41 -13.01 8.68
CA ILE A 58 -8.12 -14.27 8.41
C ILE A 58 -7.37 -15.21 7.45
N PHE A 59 -6.60 -14.65 6.50
CA PHE A 59 -5.71 -15.41 5.64
C PHE A 59 -4.63 -16.14 6.45
N TRP A 60 -3.97 -15.41 7.35
CA TRP A 60 -2.89 -15.95 8.17
C TRP A 60 -3.39 -16.99 9.18
N GLN A 61 -4.59 -16.79 9.75
CA GLN A 61 -5.23 -17.80 10.60
C GLN A 61 -5.47 -19.10 9.83
N SER A 62 -6.05 -18.97 8.63
CA SER A 62 -6.35 -20.12 7.77
C SER A 62 -5.07 -20.83 7.32
N LEU A 63 -4.03 -20.08 6.95
CA LEU A 63 -2.73 -20.64 6.59
C LEU A 63 -2.11 -21.48 7.73
N LEU A 64 -2.22 -21.01 8.98
CA LEU A 64 -1.67 -21.71 10.13
C LEU A 64 -2.49 -22.95 10.51
N VAL A 65 -3.82 -22.87 10.46
CA VAL A 65 -4.72 -23.99 10.79
C VAL A 65 -4.65 -25.11 9.76
N HIS A 66 -4.45 -24.76 8.49
CA HIS A 66 -4.34 -25.73 7.39
C HIS A 66 -2.90 -26.18 7.12
N ASP A 67 -1.99 -26.07 8.10
CA ASP A 67 -0.60 -26.54 8.00
C ASP A 67 0.15 -26.01 6.75
N GLY A 68 -0.21 -24.79 6.32
CA GLY A 68 0.38 -24.11 5.17
C GLY A 68 -0.30 -24.41 3.83
N ASP A 69 -1.29 -25.31 3.82
CA ASP A 69 -2.10 -25.65 2.65
C ASP A 69 -3.37 -24.77 2.59
N TYR A 70 -3.15 -23.48 2.42
CA TYR A 70 -4.21 -22.51 2.20
C TYR A 70 -3.77 -21.49 1.15
N ARG A 71 -4.65 -21.19 0.19
CA ARG A 71 -4.40 -20.21 -0.87
C ARG A 71 -5.64 -19.40 -1.16
N VAL A 72 -5.41 -18.16 -1.58
CA VAL A 72 -6.46 -17.31 -2.16
C VAL A 72 -6.41 -17.46 -3.66
N VAL A 73 -7.59 -17.52 -4.29
CA VAL A 73 -7.72 -17.50 -5.75
C VAL A 73 -8.26 -16.12 -6.13
N PRO A 74 -7.58 -15.38 -7.02
CA PRO A 74 -8.08 -14.09 -7.48
C PRO A 74 -9.37 -14.29 -8.29
N ILE A 75 -10.35 -13.42 -8.05
CA ILE A 75 -11.59 -13.36 -8.84
C ILE A 75 -11.54 -12.06 -9.65
N PHE A 76 -11.52 -12.18 -10.97
CA PHE A 76 -11.44 -11.05 -11.90
C PHE A 76 -12.83 -10.43 -12.11
N TYR A 77 -13.36 -9.82 -11.07
CA TYR A 77 -14.66 -9.15 -11.09
C TYR A 77 -14.52 -7.70 -10.65
N PRO A 78 -15.14 -6.73 -11.33
CA PRO A 78 -15.01 -5.32 -10.97
C PRO A 78 -15.72 -5.05 -9.64
N VAL A 79 -14.98 -4.46 -8.70
CA VAL A 79 -15.53 -3.96 -7.43
C VAL A 79 -15.29 -2.46 -7.36
N TYR A 80 -16.36 -1.69 -7.22
CA TYR A 80 -16.31 -0.24 -7.16
C TYR A 80 -16.35 0.24 -5.70
N MET A 81 -15.44 1.13 -5.35
CA MET A 81 -15.40 1.76 -4.02
C MET A 81 -15.20 3.26 -4.13
N ASP A 82 -15.82 4.01 -3.23
CA ASP A 82 -15.62 5.45 -3.15
C ASP A 82 -14.20 5.79 -2.67
N ALA A 83 -13.59 6.76 -3.36
CA ALA A 83 -12.39 7.42 -2.87
C ALA A 83 -12.66 8.14 -1.54
N ASN A 84 -11.62 8.35 -0.75
CA ASN A 84 -11.75 9.03 0.53
C ASN A 84 -12.09 10.51 0.31
N LEU A 85 -13.23 10.97 0.81
CA LEU A 85 -13.67 12.34 0.67
C LEU A 85 -14.33 12.77 1.98
N ALA A 86 -13.94 13.92 2.48
CA ALA A 86 -14.60 14.60 3.58
C ALA A 86 -15.18 15.94 3.11
N GLU A 87 -15.93 16.62 3.98
CA GLU A 87 -16.51 17.94 3.69
C GLU A 87 -15.46 18.97 3.29
N THR A 88 -14.29 18.93 3.95
CA THR A 88 -13.17 19.83 3.68
C THR A 88 -11.95 19.10 3.11
N PHE A 89 -11.14 19.83 2.35
CA PHE A 89 -9.89 19.32 1.78
C PHE A 89 -8.92 18.82 2.84
N TRP A 90 -8.70 19.60 3.90
CA TRP A 90 -7.80 19.23 5.00
C TRP A 90 -8.29 18.01 5.76
N GLN A 91 -9.60 17.88 5.98
CA GLN A 91 -10.15 16.68 6.58
C GLN A 91 -9.96 15.46 5.69
N THR A 92 -10.05 15.63 4.36
CA THR A 92 -9.78 14.55 3.40
C THR A 92 -8.33 14.09 3.49
N ILE A 93 -7.36 15.01 3.54
CA ILE A 93 -5.93 14.69 3.74
C ILE A 93 -5.72 13.90 5.03
N LYS A 94 -6.27 14.37 6.15
CA LYS A 94 -6.17 13.67 7.45
C LYS A 94 -6.77 12.26 7.37
N ASN A 95 -7.92 12.11 6.71
CA ASN A 95 -8.56 10.81 6.56
C ASN A 95 -7.73 9.85 5.69
N VAL A 96 -7.15 10.34 4.59
CA VAL A 96 -6.26 9.54 3.72
C VAL A 96 -5.05 9.05 4.51
N TYR A 97 -4.41 9.93 5.29
CA TYR A 97 -3.29 9.59 6.16
C TYR A 97 -3.67 8.51 7.17
N ARG A 98 -4.78 8.69 7.90
CA ARG A 98 -5.26 7.71 8.89
C ARG A 98 -5.59 6.36 8.28
N GLN A 99 -6.17 6.35 7.07
CA GLN A 99 -6.48 5.13 6.34
C GLN A 99 -5.21 4.36 5.96
N HIS A 100 -4.19 5.04 5.46
CA HIS A 100 -2.92 4.39 5.09
C HIS A 100 -2.15 3.91 6.30
N ARG A 101 -2.13 4.69 7.38
CA ARG A 101 -1.55 4.25 8.65
C ARG A 101 -2.18 2.95 9.14
N ARG A 102 -3.51 2.82 9.00
CA ARG A 102 -4.24 1.59 9.32
C ARG A 102 -3.79 0.40 8.48
N TRP A 103 -3.54 0.60 7.18
CA TRP A 103 -3.00 -0.44 6.32
C TRP A 103 -1.56 -0.82 6.70
N MET A 104 -0.74 0.17 7.02
CA MET A 104 0.65 -0.05 7.43
C MET A 104 0.79 -0.72 8.79
N TRP A 105 -0.23 -0.56 9.64
CA TRP A 105 -0.35 -1.30 10.89
C TRP A 105 -0.42 -2.82 10.69
N GLY A 106 -0.75 -3.29 9.47
CA GLY A 106 -0.67 -4.69 9.08
C GLY A 106 0.70 -5.34 9.31
N ALA A 107 1.74 -4.57 9.60
CA ALA A 107 3.02 -5.06 10.13
C ALA A 107 2.84 -5.92 11.40
N GLU A 108 1.75 -5.75 12.17
CA GLU A 108 1.36 -6.62 13.28
C GLU A 108 1.16 -8.10 12.88
N ASN A 109 1.00 -8.39 11.58
CA ASN A 109 0.93 -9.74 11.06
C ASN A 109 2.28 -10.46 11.12
N ILE A 110 3.40 -9.74 11.06
CA ILE A 110 4.76 -10.32 11.10
C ILE A 110 5.02 -11.11 12.39
N PRO A 111 4.88 -10.53 13.60
CA PRO A 111 5.13 -11.28 14.84
C PRO A 111 4.16 -12.46 15.02
N TYR A 112 2.91 -12.31 14.60
CA TYR A 112 1.94 -13.41 14.62
C TYR A 112 2.38 -14.59 13.73
N LEU A 113 2.84 -14.30 12.50
CA LEU A 113 3.34 -15.33 11.59
C LEU A 113 4.59 -15.99 12.14
N LEU A 114 5.55 -15.22 12.66
CA LEU A 114 6.75 -15.74 13.30
C LEU A 114 6.41 -16.73 14.42
N PHE A 115 5.51 -16.32 15.32
CA PHE A 115 5.07 -17.16 16.44
C PHE A 115 4.32 -18.41 15.96
N GLY A 116 3.41 -18.25 15.00
CA GLY A 116 2.67 -19.36 14.40
C GLY A 116 3.58 -20.37 13.70
N PHE A 117 4.56 -19.90 12.94
CA PHE A 117 5.54 -20.73 12.25
C PHE A 117 6.53 -21.41 13.19
N LEU A 118 6.84 -20.80 14.34
CA LEU A 118 7.67 -21.42 15.37
C LEU A 118 6.95 -22.61 16.03
N LYS A 119 5.65 -22.44 16.32
CA LYS A 119 4.80 -23.46 16.94
C LYS A 119 4.40 -24.57 15.97
N ASN A 120 4.00 -24.23 14.75
CA ASN A 120 3.55 -25.20 13.78
C ASN A 120 4.74 -25.73 12.95
N ARG A 121 5.23 -26.92 13.34
CA ARG A 121 6.34 -27.62 12.67
C ARG A 121 5.94 -28.33 11.38
N ARG A 122 4.64 -28.54 11.12
CA ARG A 122 4.14 -29.23 9.92
C ARG A 122 4.25 -28.39 8.66
N ILE A 123 4.19 -27.07 8.79
CA ILE A 123 4.35 -26.14 7.67
C ILE A 123 5.78 -26.26 7.10
N ARG A 124 5.88 -26.49 5.79
CA ARG A 124 7.17 -26.57 5.07
C ARG A 124 7.98 -25.27 5.19
N SER A 125 9.28 -25.36 5.46
CA SER A 125 10.17 -24.19 5.65
C SER A 125 10.17 -23.21 4.47
N ARG A 126 10.02 -23.70 3.23
CA ARG A 126 9.91 -22.85 2.03
C ARG A 126 8.67 -21.94 2.06
N VAL A 127 7.55 -22.42 2.59
CA VAL A 127 6.31 -21.64 2.75
C VAL A 127 6.50 -20.58 3.82
N LYS A 128 7.09 -20.96 4.96
CA LYS A 128 7.42 -20.03 6.05
C LYS A 128 8.30 -18.88 5.57
N MET A 129 9.42 -19.22 4.91
CA MET A 129 10.39 -18.24 4.43
C MET A 129 9.78 -17.34 3.36
N ARG A 130 8.97 -17.89 2.44
CA ARG A 130 8.30 -17.09 1.40
C ARG A 130 7.37 -16.03 2.00
N PHE A 131 6.43 -16.43 2.86
CA PHE A 131 5.46 -15.48 3.42
C PHE A 131 6.11 -14.50 4.38
N LEU A 132 7.04 -14.96 5.21
CA LEU A 132 7.75 -14.09 6.14
C LEU A 132 8.59 -13.05 5.39
N PHE A 133 9.36 -13.47 4.38
CA PHE A 133 10.15 -12.56 3.56
C PHE A 133 9.26 -11.58 2.79
N THR A 134 8.16 -12.06 2.20
CA THR A 134 7.22 -11.18 1.47
C THR A 134 6.61 -10.13 2.39
N GLN A 135 6.21 -10.48 3.61
CA GLN A 135 5.67 -9.53 4.58
C GLN A 135 6.72 -8.55 5.10
N LEU A 136 7.90 -9.05 5.48
CA LEU A 136 9.00 -8.21 5.97
C LEU A 136 9.46 -7.23 4.90
N GLU A 137 9.76 -7.73 3.70
CA GLU A 137 10.19 -6.92 2.57
C GLU A 137 9.11 -5.91 2.18
N GLY A 138 7.84 -6.31 2.09
CA GLY A 138 6.75 -5.40 1.74
C GLY A 138 6.61 -4.23 2.70
N PHE A 139 6.57 -4.50 4.02
CA PHE A 139 6.44 -3.43 5.03
C PHE A 139 7.71 -2.60 5.19
N TRP A 140 8.89 -3.19 5.01
CA TRP A 140 10.14 -2.46 4.99
C TRP A 140 10.21 -1.51 3.79
N SER A 141 9.98 -2.05 2.59
CA SER A 141 10.11 -1.35 1.32
C SER A 141 9.13 -0.18 1.21
N ILE A 142 7.88 -0.33 1.62
CA ILE A 142 6.92 0.78 1.56
C ILE A 142 7.23 1.91 2.56
N ALA A 143 7.85 1.58 3.71
CA ALA A 143 8.22 2.55 4.74
C ALA A 143 9.52 3.30 4.40
N THR A 144 10.45 2.67 3.67
CA THR A 144 11.81 3.22 3.46
C THR A 144 12.05 3.64 2.02
N ASN A 145 11.73 2.81 1.03
CA ASN A 145 12.13 3.04 -0.37
C ASN A 145 11.58 4.36 -0.94
N PRO A 146 10.32 4.78 -0.72
CA PRO A 146 9.86 6.08 -1.21
C PRO A 146 10.68 7.25 -0.71
N ILE A 147 11.04 7.25 0.59
CA ILE A 147 11.86 8.30 1.21
C ILE A 147 13.27 8.26 0.64
N LEU A 148 13.87 7.07 0.55
CA LEU A 148 15.20 6.90 0.00
C LEU A 148 15.26 7.38 -1.45
N ILE A 149 14.33 6.97 -2.31
CA ILE A 149 14.28 7.40 -3.72
C ILE A 149 14.06 8.91 -3.83
N PHE A 150 13.19 9.49 -2.99
CA PHE A 150 12.88 10.91 -3.01
C PHE A 150 14.04 11.80 -2.51
N LEU A 151 14.80 11.33 -1.51
CA LEU A 151 15.86 12.11 -0.85
C LEU A 151 17.28 11.81 -1.40
N LEU A 152 17.61 10.55 -1.70
CA LEU A 152 18.98 10.13 -2.03
C LEU A 152 19.53 10.75 -3.32
N GLY A 153 18.67 11.28 -4.21
CA GLY A 153 19.13 11.98 -5.41
C GLY A 153 19.93 13.26 -5.12
N TRP A 154 19.71 13.90 -3.96
CA TRP A 154 20.28 15.21 -3.64
C TRP A 154 20.83 15.30 -2.22
N LEU A 155 20.28 14.56 -1.26
CA LEU A 155 20.66 14.65 0.15
C LEU A 155 22.16 14.37 0.38
N PRO A 156 22.80 13.36 -0.25
CA PRO A 156 24.24 13.13 -0.09
C PRO A 156 25.12 14.25 -0.66
N LEU A 157 24.68 14.93 -1.74
CA LEU A 157 25.41 16.07 -2.31
C LEU A 157 25.36 17.30 -1.39
N VAL A 158 24.21 17.50 -0.74
CA VAL A 158 23.99 18.63 0.18
C VAL A 158 24.68 18.42 1.51
N LEU A 159 24.62 17.21 2.08
CA LEU A 159 25.17 16.91 3.41
C LEU A 159 26.63 16.42 3.38
N GLY A 160 27.09 15.86 2.26
CA GLY A 160 28.39 15.19 2.17
C GLY A 160 29.60 16.13 2.05
N GLY A 161 29.38 17.43 1.85
CA GLY A 161 30.45 18.43 1.81
C GLY A 161 31.49 18.20 0.70
N ALA A 162 32.66 18.83 0.84
CA ALA A 162 33.72 18.76 -0.17
C ALA A 162 34.31 17.34 -0.33
N GLU A 163 34.37 16.57 0.78
CA GLU A 163 34.87 15.20 0.76
C GLU A 163 34.00 14.31 -0.12
N PHE A 164 32.69 14.29 0.09
CA PHE A 164 31.79 13.48 -0.74
C PHE A 164 31.77 13.97 -2.19
N ASN A 165 31.75 15.29 -2.41
CA ASN A 165 31.65 15.89 -3.75
C ASN A 165 32.90 15.69 -4.62
N SER A 166 34.02 15.29 -4.02
CA SER A 166 35.22 14.88 -4.76
C SER A 166 35.23 13.39 -5.15
N THR A 167 34.30 12.58 -4.62
CA THR A 167 34.22 11.15 -4.92
C THR A 167 33.56 10.87 -6.27
N LEU A 168 33.94 9.75 -6.89
CA LEU A 168 33.25 9.22 -8.08
C LEU A 168 31.76 8.93 -7.84
N LEU A 169 31.38 8.66 -6.58
CA LEU A 169 30.00 8.38 -6.22
C LEU A 169 29.14 9.64 -6.35
N SER A 170 29.62 10.81 -5.91
CA SER A 170 28.88 12.07 -6.02
C SER A 170 28.57 12.46 -7.47
N TYR A 171 29.47 12.15 -8.41
CA TYR A 171 29.25 12.41 -9.84
C TYR A 171 28.22 11.44 -10.45
N ASN A 172 28.29 10.16 -10.09
CA ASN A 172 27.42 9.13 -10.68
C ASN A 172 26.03 9.06 -10.04
N LEU A 173 25.90 9.42 -8.76
CA LEU A 173 24.66 9.29 -7.99
C LEU A 173 23.48 10.07 -8.60
N PRO A 174 23.61 11.35 -9.02
CA PRO A 174 22.54 12.07 -9.70
C PRO A 174 22.17 11.44 -11.04
N ARG A 175 23.16 10.91 -11.79
CA ARG A 175 22.94 10.27 -13.08
C ARG A 175 22.15 8.97 -12.93
N ILE A 176 22.55 8.11 -11.99
CA ILE A 176 21.84 6.86 -11.69
C ILE A 176 20.44 7.15 -11.18
N THR A 177 20.29 8.08 -10.24
CA THR A 177 18.98 8.45 -9.70
C THR A 177 18.07 9.01 -10.79
N ARG A 178 18.58 9.88 -11.67
CA ARG A 178 17.84 10.40 -12.82
C ARG A 178 17.38 9.28 -13.76
N MET A 179 18.24 8.29 -14.05
CA MET A 179 17.87 7.15 -14.87
C MET A 179 16.74 6.33 -14.22
N LEU A 180 16.89 5.99 -12.94
CA LEU A 180 15.86 5.27 -12.17
C LEU A 180 14.52 6.03 -12.16
N MET A 181 14.56 7.35 -11.91
CA MET A 181 13.36 8.19 -11.93
C MET A 181 12.76 8.27 -13.33
N THR A 182 13.57 8.34 -14.39
CA THR A 182 13.07 8.38 -15.78
C THR A 182 12.33 7.08 -16.13
N VAL A 183 12.91 5.93 -15.76
CA VAL A 183 12.27 4.61 -15.93
C VAL A 183 11.01 4.47 -15.08
N ALA A 184 11.02 4.96 -13.83
CA ALA A 184 9.84 4.95 -12.99
C ALA A 184 8.71 5.83 -13.58
N MET A 185 9.05 7.02 -14.06
CA MET A 185 8.10 7.97 -14.67
C MET A 185 7.49 7.43 -15.97
N SER A 186 8.21 6.64 -16.77
CA SER A 186 7.62 6.01 -17.96
C SER A 186 6.57 4.96 -17.57
N GLY A 187 6.81 4.19 -16.50
CA GLY A 187 5.80 3.32 -15.90
C GLY A 187 4.57 4.08 -15.38
N LEU A 188 4.76 5.29 -14.85
CA LEU A 188 3.64 6.16 -14.44
C LEU A 188 2.79 6.63 -15.62
N ILE A 189 3.37 6.87 -16.80
CA ILE A 189 2.60 7.20 -18.01
C ILE A 189 1.67 6.05 -18.38
N LEU A 190 2.18 4.81 -18.39
CA LEU A 190 1.35 3.63 -18.64
C LEU A 190 0.23 3.50 -17.60
N THR A 191 0.56 3.73 -16.33
CA THR A 191 -0.42 3.69 -15.23
C THR A 191 -1.47 4.79 -15.37
N ALA A 192 -1.09 5.98 -15.85
CA ALA A 192 -2.01 7.07 -16.13
C ALA A 192 -2.97 6.73 -17.27
N ILE A 193 -2.48 6.09 -18.34
CA ILE A 193 -3.32 5.65 -19.47
C ILE A 193 -4.34 4.60 -19.00
N ILE A 194 -3.91 3.57 -18.27
CA ILE A 194 -4.85 2.56 -17.73
C ILE A 194 -5.79 3.22 -16.71
N GLY A 195 -5.30 4.19 -15.93
CA GLY A 195 -6.09 4.86 -14.91
C GLY A 195 -7.23 5.68 -15.52
N THR A 196 -6.99 6.33 -16.66
CA THR A 196 -8.03 7.10 -17.36
C THR A 196 -9.08 6.22 -18.02
N THR A 197 -8.74 5.00 -18.46
CA THR A 197 -9.76 4.05 -18.98
C THR A 197 -10.66 3.48 -17.89
N LEU A 198 -10.19 3.44 -16.63
CA LEU A 198 -10.98 3.04 -15.47
C LEU A 198 -11.86 4.16 -14.90
N LEU A 199 -11.72 5.40 -15.36
CA LEU A 199 -12.52 6.51 -14.85
C LEU A 199 -13.98 6.41 -15.32
N PRO A 200 -14.95 6.69 -14.43
CA PRO A 200 -16.34 6.83 -14.86
C PRO A 200 -16.49 8.01 -15.83
N PRO A 201 -17.52 8.00 -16.70
CA PRO A 201 -17.75 9.09 -17.64
C PRO A 201 -17.79 10.44 -16.92
N ARG A 202 -17.26 11.47 -17.60
CA ARG A 202 -17.25 12.83 -17.07
C ARG A 202 -18.71 13.28 -16.83
N PRO A 203 -19.06 13.74 -15.63
CA PRO A 203 -20.40 14.22 -15.37
C PRO A 203 -20.63 15.59 -16.04
N ALA A 204 -21.90 15.89 -16.37
CA ALA A 204 -22.27 17.08 -17.13
C ALA A 204 -21.81 18.40 -16.50
N TYR A 205 -21.84 18.50 -15.16
CA TYR A 205 -21.44 19.71 -14.42
C TYR A 205 -19.92 19.98 -14.43
N ARG A 206 -19.09 19.02 -14.83
CA ARG A 206 -17.62 19.20 -14.90
C ARG A 206 -17.22 19.58 -16.31
N ARG A 207 -16.52 20.68 -16.50
CA ARG A 207 -16.07 21.12 -17.82
C ARG A 207 -15.04 20.15 -18.47
N PRO A 208 -14.97 20.01 -19.81
CA PRO A 208 -14.08 19.06 -20.50
C PRO A 208 -12.59 19.16 -20.11
N TRP A 209 -12.07 20.37 -19.85
CA TRP A 209 -10.68 20.58 -19.43
C TRP A 209 -10.32 19.96 -18.07
N HIS A 210 -11.31 19.55 -17.25
CA HIS A 210 -11.03 18.76 -16.05
C HIS A 210 -10.41 17.39 -16.35
N ILE A 211 -10.54 16.89 -17.58
CA ILE A 211 -9.86 15.67 -18.05
C ILE A 211 -8.34 15.88 -18.03
N LEU A 212 -7.85 17.05 -18.44
CA LEU A 212 -6.43 17.37 -18.36
C LEU A 212 -5.94 17.31 -16.91
N GLY A 213 -6.73 17.81 -15.95
CA GLY A 213 -6.44 17.69 -14.53
C GLY A 213 -6.38 16.24 -14.03
N MET A 214 -7.14 15.31 -14.63
CA MET A 214 -7.07 13.88 -14.31
C MET A 214 -5.79 13.21 -14.80
N VAL A 215 -5.18 13.75 -15.86
CA VAL A 215 -3.88 13.29 -16.37
C VAL A 215 -2.74 13.94 -15.59
N VAL A 216 -2.77 15.26 -15.41
CA VAL A 216 -1.69 16.01 -14.74
C VAL A 216 -1.51 15.60 -13.27
N GLN A 217 -2.59 15.21 -12.57
CA GLN A 217 -2.49 14.78 -11.16
C GLN A 217 -1.56 13.57 -10.95
N TRP A 218 -1.27 12.75 -11.97
CA TRP A 218 -0.35 11.61 -11.86
C TRP A 218 1.09 12.05 -11.52
N ALA A 219 1.45 13.29 -11.82
CA ALA A 219 2.72 13.89 -11.38
C ALA A 219 2.85 13.99 -9.85
N LEU A 220 1.73 13.87 -9.10
CA LEU A 220 1.74 13.86 -7.64
C LEU A 220 2.20 12.53 -7.04
N ILE A 221 2.41 11.47 -7.82
CA ILE A 221 2.73 10.14 -7.26
C ILE A 221 4.00 10.14 -6.40
N PRO A 222 5.16 10.64 -6.86
CA PRO A 222 6.37 10.64 -6.04
C PRO A 222 6.18 11.32 -4.68
N LEU A 223 5.36 12.37 -4.64
CA LEU A 223 5.01 13.07 -3.40
C LEU A 223 4.02 12.27 -2.54
N THR A 224 2.95 11.77 -3.15
CA THR A 224 1.88 11.07 -2.43
C THR A 224 2.34 9.72 -1.86
N ILE A 225 3.18 8.97 -2.57
CA ILE A 225 3.72 7.69 -2.06
C ILE A 225 4.70 7.93 -0.89
N THR A 226 5.44 9.04 -0.90
CA THR A 226 6.31 9.42 0.21
C THR A 226 5.49 9.87 1.41
N ILE A 227 4.54 10.79 1.23
CA ILE A 227 3.76 11.39 2.32
C ILE A 227 2.70 10.45 2.88
N PHE A 228 1.99 9.69 2.03
CA PHE A 228 0.87 8.84 2.44
C PHE A 228 1.18 7.34 2.38
N GLY A 229 2.34 6.93 1.84
CA GLY A 229 2.85 5.56 1.96
C GLY A 229 3.88 5.44 3.07
N ALA A 230 5.04 6.06 2.87
CA ALA A 230 6.19 5.86 3.76
C ALA A 230 6.03 6.46 5.15
N ILE A 231 5.57 7.72 5.27
CA ILE A 231 5.41 8.36 6.59
C ILE A 231 4.39 7.63 7.47
N PRO A 232 3.19 7.23 6.99
CA PRO A 232 2.27 6.39 7.76
C PRO A 232 2.85 5.01 8.08
N GLY A 233 3.71 4.49 7.19
CA GLY A 233 4.50 3.27 7.40
C GLY A 233 5.34 3.36 8.66
N ILE A 234 6.17 4.40 8.73
CA ILE A 234 7.02 4.68 9.89
C ILE A 234 6.17 4.96 11.13
N ASP A 235 5.13 5.81 11.06
CA ASP A 235 4.24 6.09 12.21
C ASP A 235 3.63 4.80 12.78
N ALA A 236 3.08 3.93 11.93
CA ALA A 236 2.48 2.66 12.36
C ALA A 236 3.51 1.71 12.98
N GLN A 237 4.68 1.55 12.34
CA GLN A 237 5.73 0.64 12.83
C GLN A 237 6.36 1.14 14.13
N THR A 238 6.64 2.45 14.25
CA THR A 238 7.16 3.05 15.49
C THR A 238 6.15 2.91 16.63
N ARG A 239 4.86 3.10 16.37
CA ARG A 239 3.80 2.86 17.37
C ARG A 239 3.77 1.42 17.84
N LEU A 240 3.90 0.44 16.93
CA LEU A 240 3.99 -0.99 17.29
C LEU A 240 5.17 -1.26 18.22
N VAL A 241 6.35 -0.73 17.89
CA VAL A 241 7.56 -0.88 18.72
C VAL A 241 7.40 -0.23 20.09
N LEU A 242 6.75 0.94 20.16
CA LEU A 242 6.50 1.67 21.41
C LEU A 242 5.26 1.18 22.19
N GLY A 243 4.59 0.11 21.75
CA GLY A 243 3.38 -0.40 22.42
C GLY A 243 2.17 0.54 22.35
N LYS A 244 2.17 1.53 21.46
CA LYS A 244 1.07 2.49 21.26
C LYS A 244 0.04 1.93 20.30
N TYR A 245 -0.67 0.88 20.75
CA TYR A 245 -1.61 0.13 19.93
C TYR A 245 -2.75 1.00 19.37
N MET A 246 -3.11 0.74 18.11
CA MET A 246 -4.22 1.42 17.46
C MET A 246 -5.52 0.62 17.59
N GLY A 247 -6.62 1.31 17.86
CA GLY A 247 -7.96 0.75 17.64
C GLY A 247 -8.36 0.81 16.17
N PHE A 248 -9.37 0.02 15.79
CA PHE A 248 -9.95 0.11 14.46
C PHE A 248 -10.72 1.42 14.30
N TRP A 249 -10.38 2.19 13.27
CA TRP A 249 -11.07 3.42 12.92
C TRP A 249 -11.73 3.29 11.55
N VAL A 250 -13.05 3.45 11.54
CA VAL A 250 -13.84 3.49 10.30
C VAL A 250 -13.55 4.80 9.59
N THR A 251 -13.15 4.72 8.33
CA THR A 251 -12.85 5.90 7.51
C THR A 251 -14.14 6.56 7.03
N PRO A 252 -14.46 7.80 7.45
CA PRO A 252 -15.64 8.51 6.97
C PRO A 252 -15.49 8.79 5.48
N LYS A 253 -16.52 8.48 4.70
CA LYS A 253 -16.62 8.82 3.28
C LYS A 253 -17.88 9.64 3.06
N HIS A 254 -17.69 10.91 2.75
CA HIS A 254 -18.76 11.84 2.40
C HIS A 254 -19.02 11.78 0.90
N ARG A 255 -20.29 11.80 0.50
CA ARG A 255 -20.71 11.98 -0.90
C ARG A 255 -21.34 13.36 -1.03
N LYS A 256 -20.81 14.18 -1.93
CA LYS A 256 -21.50 15.38 -2.38
C LYS A 256 -22.65 14.92 -3.26
N GLN A 257 -23.88 15.04 -2.75
CA GLN A 257 -25.09 14.86 -3.55
C GLN A 257 -25.27 16.06 -4.48
#